data_AF-A0A921FZD6-F1
#
_entry.id   AF-A0A921FZD6-F1
#
_cell.length_a   1.000
_cell.length_b   1.000
_cell.length_c   1.000
_cell.angle_alpha   90.00
_cell.angle_beta   90.00
_cell.angle_gamma   90.00
#
_symmetry.space_group_name_H-M   'P 1'
#
loop_
_entity.id
_entity.type
_entity.pdbx_description
1 polymer ?
#
loop_
_entity_poly.entity_id
_entity_poly.type
_entity_poly.pdbx_seq_one_letter_code
_entity_poly.pdbx_strand_id
1 'polypeptide(L)' 'MKLNSQINEAGGKWHQMEQEWASALGREGGSAKVKIKPQYTGSSARPDNFIVEYSIDGGRVKKVTVQNQNGG' A
#
# COMPACT_ATOMS: atom_id res chain seq x y z
N MET A 1 4.91 7.46 -12.07
CA MET A 1 4.82 7.81 -10.64
C MET A 1 5.52 6.73 -9.85
N LYS A 2 6.81 6.92 -9.49
CA LYS A 2 7.56 5.93 -8.71
C LYS A 2 7.21 6.15 -7.23
N LEU A 3 6.51 5.20 -6.62
CA LEU A 3 6.34 5.13 -5.17
C LEU A 3 7.73 5.01 -4.55
N ASN A 4 7.99 5.82 -3.53
CA ASN A 4 9.32 6.01 -2.96
C ASN A 4 9.89 4.68 -2.45
N SER A 5 11.19 4.44 -2.65
CA SER A 5 11.86 3.20 -2.23
C SER A 5 11.81 2.95 -0.71
N GLN A 6 11.41 3.94 0.10
CA GLN A 6 11.15 3.81 1.53
C GLN A 6 9.81 3.17 1.88
N ILE A 7 8.80 3.23 0.99
CA ILE A 7 7.61 2.37 1.14
C ILE A 7 8.03 0.91 0.95
N ASN A 8 9.02 0.69 0.08
CA ASN A 8 9.67 -0.59 -0.18
C ASN A 8 10.90 -0.85 0.71
N GLU A 9 11.07 -0.12 1.82
CA GLU A 9 12.23 -0.35 2.70
C GLU A 9 12.16 -1.80 3.19
N ALA A 10 13.18 -2.56 2.81
CA ALA A 10 13.24 -4.01 2.86
C ALA A 10 12.95 -4.52 4.28
N GLY A 11 11.71 -4.97 4.51
CA GLY A 11 11.21 -5.46 5.81
C GLY A 11 9.93 -4.78 6.31
N GLY A 12 9.48 -3.70 5.68
CA GLY A 12 8.27 -2.97 6.07
C GLY A 12 6.95 -3.68 5.71
N LYS A 13 5.88 -3.32 6.43
CA LYS A 13 4.50 -3.83 6.26
C LYS A 13 4.02 -3.92 4.80
N TRP A 14 4.50 -3.05 3.91
CA TRP A 14 4.17 -3.07 2.49
C TRP A 14 4.63 -4.35 1.78
N HIS A 15 5.87 -4.81 2.02
CA HIS A 15 6.37 -6.02 1.38
C HIS A 15 5.58 -7.26 1.81
N GLN A 16 5.16 -7.32 3.09
CA GLN A 16 4.26 -8.37 3.57
C GLN A 16 2.90 -8.34 2.87
N MET A 17 2.36 -7.14 2.62
CA MET A 17 1.10 -6.98 1.89
C MET A 17 1.21 -7.41 0.43
N GLU A 18 2.31 -7.07 -0.23
CA GLU A 18 2.58 -7.47 -1.60
C GLU A 18 2.67 -9.00 -1.73
N GLN A 19 3.35 -9.66 -0.79
CA GLN A 19 3.35 -11.13 -0.69
C GLN A 19 1.95 -11.70 -0.44
N GLU A 20 1.17 -11.14 0.50
CA GLU A 20 -0.22 -11.57 0.74
C GLU A 20 -1.09 -11.45 -0.52
N TRP A 21 -0.94 -10.36 -1.30
CA TRP A 21 -1.68 -10.16 -2.55
C TRP A 21 -1.22 -11.13 -3.63
N ALA A 22 0.08 -11.36 -3.79
CA ALA A 22 0.61 -12.33 -4.74
C ALA A 22 0.12 -13.75 -4.42
N SER A 23 0.15 -14.14 -3.14
CA SER A 23 -0.41 -15.42 -2.68
C SER A 23 -1.92 -15.50 -2.80
N ALA A 24 -2.65 -14.38 -2.77
CA ALA A 24 -4.08 -14.34 -3.02
C ALA A 24 -4.41 -14.50 -4.51
N LEU A 25 -3.74 -13.73 -5.37
CA LEU A 25 -3.93 -13.76 -6.82
C LEU A 25 -3.48 -15.09 -7.46
N GLY A 26 -2.54 -15.79 -6.82
CA GLY A 26 -2.08 -17.11 -7.27
C GLY A 26 -3.04 -18.26 -6.99
N ARG A 27 -4.15 -18.03 -6.26
CA ARG A 27 -5.17 -19.06 -5.99
C ARG A 27 -6.23 -19.01 -7.08
N GLU A 28 -6.81 -20.16 -7.42
CA GLU A 28 -7.90 -20.22 -8.40
C GLU A 28 -9.15 -19.51 -7.84
N GLY A 29 -9.61 -18.44 -8.52
CA GLY A 29 -10.67 -17.55 -8.02
C GLY A 29 -10.19 -16.43 -7.08
N GLY A 30 -8.88 -16.38 -6.80
CA GLY A 30 -8.21 -15.41 -5.96
C GLY A 30 -8.35 -13.98 -6.45
N SER A 31 -8.84 -13.08 -5.60
CA SER A 31 -9.04 -11.67 -5.95
C SER A 31 -8.39 -10.72 -4.96
N ALA A 32 -7.40 -9.92 -5.37
CA ALA A 32 -6.85 -8.84 -4.54
C ALA A 32 -7.31 -7.46 -5.05
N LYS A 33 -8.08 -6.73 -4.23
CA LYS A 33 -8.47 -5.34 -4.50
C LYS A 33 -7.61 -4.43 -3.64
N VAL A 34 -6.77 -3.60 -4.28
CA VAL A 34 -5.92 -2.61 -3.61
C VAL A 34 -6.35 -1.22 -4.03
N LYS A 35 -6.51 -0.32 -3.07
CA LYS A 35 -6.92 1.07 -3.27
C LYS A 35 -5.95 1.97 -2.52
N ILE A 36 -5.17 2.75 -3.26
CA ILE A 36 -4.18 3.65 -2.69
C ILE A 36 -4.72 5.07 -2.84
N LYS A 37 -4.86 5.76 -1.70
CA LYS A 37 -5.28 7.15 -1.64
C LYS A 37 -4.10 8.00 -1.15
N PRO A 38 -3.49 8.82 -2.01
CA PRO A 38 -2.50 9.79 -1.56
C PRO A 38 -3.19 10.90 -0.75
N GLN A 39 -2.60 11.25 0.39
CA GLN A 39 -3.01 12.39 1.20
C GLN A 39 -1.95 13.49 1.04
N TYR A 40 -2.39 14.65 0.59
CA TYR A 40 -1.57 15.83 0.43
C TYR A 40 -1.91 16.82 1.55
N THR A 41 -0.96 17.16 2.40
CA THR A 41 -1.09 18.24 3.37
C THR A 41 -0.34 19.46 2.82
N GLY A 42 -1.03 20.26 2.01
CA GLY A 42 -0.54 21.52 1.45
C GLY A 42 -0.36 21.52 -0.07
N SER A 43 0.40 22.49 -0.59
CA SER A 43 0.64 22.72 -2.03
C SER A 43 1.74 21.83 -2.63
N SER A 44 2.17 20.79 -1.91
CA SER A 44 3.29 19.94 -2.32
C SER A 44 2.87 19.02 -3.47
N ALA A 45 3.74 18.87 -4.47
CA ALA A 45 3.59 17.87 -5.52
C ALA A 45 3.78 16.43 -5.00
N ARG A 46 4.29 16.28 -3.77
CA ARG A 46 4.46 14.99 -3.09
C ARG A 46 3.44 14.85 -1.97
N PRO A 47 2.68 13.75 -1.91
CA PRO A 47 1.79 13.48 -0.79
C PRO A 47 2.59 13.18 0.48
N ASP A 48 2.05 13.59 1.62
CA ASP A 48 2.64 13.44 2.95
C ASP A 48 2.43 12.04 3.53
N ASN A 49 1.34 11.39 3.12
CA ASN A 49 1.07 10.00 3.47
C ASN A 49 0.16 9.35 2.43
N PHE A 50 0.10 8.02 2.47
CA PHE A 50 -0.71 7.19 1.59
C PHE A 50 -1.59 6.28 2.45
N ILE A 51 -2.89 6.33 2.21
CA ILE A 51 -3.83 5.39 2.79
C ILE A 51 -4.01 4.25 1.81
N VAL A 52 -3.57 3.06 2.20
CA VAL A 52 -3.64 1.83 1.41
C VAL A 52 -4.75 0.98 1.99
N GLU A 53 -5.83 0.83 1.25
CA GLU A 53 -6.96 -0.03 1.59
C GLU A 53 -6.92 -1.26 0.68
N TYR A 54 -6.75 -2.45 1.24
CA TYR A 54 -6.71 -3.67 0.44
C TYR A 54 -7.66 -4.75 0.97
N SER A 55 -8.16 -5.59 0.07
CA SER A 55 -9.10 -6.68 0.38
C SER A 55 -8.73 -7.90 -0.46
N ILE A 56 -8.71 -9.06 0.17
CA ILE A 56 -8.39 -10.34 -0.46
C ILE A 56 -9.67 -11.18 -0.48
N ASP A 57 -10.01 -11.73 -1.64
CA ASP A 57 -11.17 -12.60 -1.88
C ASP A 57 -12.52 -11.96 -1.49
N GLY A 58 -12.63 -10.63 -1.63
CA GLY A 58 -13.81 -9.89 -1.15
C GLY A 58 -13.99 -9.93 0.37
N GLY A 59 -12.99 -10.41 1.10
CA GLY A 59 -12.95 -10.45 2.56
C GLY A 59 -12.75 -9.09 3.20
N ARG A 60 -12.31 -9.09 4.46
CA ARG A 60 -12.13 -7.87 5.25
C ARG A 60 -11.16 -6.91 4.57
N VAL A 61 -11.60 -5.65 4.41
CA VAL A 61 -10.75 -4.56 3.95
C VAL A 61 -9.78 -4.20 5.06
N LYS A 62 -8.49 -4.34 4.81
CA LYS A 62 -7.40 -3.88 5.67
C LYS A 62 -7.01 -2.47 5.24
N LYS A 63 -7.03 -1.51 6.18
CA LYS A 63 -6.61 -0.12 5.97
C LYS A 63 -5.26 0.12 6.63
N VAL A 64 -4.32 0.62 5.87
CA VAL A 64 -2.93 0.84 6.29
C VAL A 64 -2.56 2.26 5.91
N THR A 65 -2.13 3.03 6.90
CA THR A 65 -1.58 4.36 6.66
C THR A 65 -0.08 4.23 6.55
N VAL A 66 0.46 4.57 5.38
CA VAL A 66 1.88 4.61 5.08
C VAL A 66 2.29 6.07 5.06
N GLN A 67 3.12 6.49 6.02
CA GLN A 67 3.61 7.86 6.05
C GLN A 67 4.76 8.02 5.05
N ASN A 68 4.73 9.08 4.24
CA ASN A 68 5.84 9.44 3.36
C ASN A 68 6.82 10.31 4.16
N GLN A 69 7.35 9.77 5.26
CA GLN A 69 8.37 10.46 6.03
C GLN A 69 9.70 10.35 5.29
N ASN A 70 10.00 11.38 4.50
CA ASN A 70 11.38 11.73 4.21
C ASN A 70 12.12 11.80 5.54
N GLY A 71 13.04 10.86 5.80
CA GLY A 71 14.08 11.08 6.79
C GLY A 71 14.77 12.39 6.43
N GLY A 72 14.76 13.33 7.38
CA GLY A 72 15.49 14.60 7.27
C GLY A 72 17.00 14.37 7.20
#